data_AF-A0A5R2MST8-F1
#
_entry.id   AF-A0A5R2MST8-F1
#
_cell.length_a   1.000
_cell.length_b   1.000
_cell.length_c   1.000
_cell.angle_alpha   90.00
_cell.angle_beta   90.00
_cell.angle_gamma   90.00
#
_symmetry.space_group_name_H-M   'P 1'
#
loop_
_entity.id
_entity.type
_entity.pdbx_description
1 polymer ?
#
loop_
_entity_poly.entity_id
_entity_poly.type
_entity_poly.pdbx_seq_one_letter_code
_entity_poly.pdbx_strand_id
1 'polypeptide(L)'
;AIFTNLARATRHPKWKGCGFLRTAAELASMPGHPAVEVGARHKSNFETWLATELSGDDIEGPQALAREIVLLIDGCFSIMLIHRNPDYVEAAGRA
;
A
#
# COMPACT_ATOMS: atom_id res chain seq x y z
N ALA A 1 -5.79 7.73 10.23
CA ALA A 1 -4.83 8.73 9.70
C ALA A 1 -4.20 8.31 8.36
N ILE A 2 -3.67 7.08 8.23
CA ILE A 2 -2.97 6.61 7.01
C ILE A 2 -3.82 6.78 5.74
N PHE A 3 -5.02 6.21 5.69
CA PHE A 3 -5.88 6.29 4.50
C PHE A 3 -6.38 7.70 4.18
N THR A 4 -6.66 8.53 5.20
CA THR A 4 -7.01 9.94 5.02
C THR A 4 -5.86 10.72 4.35
N ASN A 5 -4.62 10.49 4.79
CA ASN A 5 -3.44 11.13 4.19
C ASN A 5 -3.19 10.60 2.79
N LEU A 6 -3.38 9.30 2.57
CA LEU A 6 -3.27 8.70 1.25
C LEU A 6 -4.31 9.29 0.27
N ALA A 7 -5.57 9.41 0.69
CA ALA A 7 -6.64 10.02 -0.12
C ALA A 7 -6.33 11.48 -0.47
N ARG A 8 -5.76 12.24 0.48
CA ARG A 8 -5.28 13.61 0.20
C ARG A 8 -4.16 13.62 -0.84
N ALA A 9 -3.20 12.71 -0.74
CA ALA A 9 -2.09 12.62 -1.68
C ALA A 9 -2.54 12.23 -3.10
N THR A 10 -3.50 11.31 -3.21
CA THR A 10 -4.00 10.82 -4.51
C THR A 10 -4.86 11.84 -5.25
N ARG A 11 -5.40 12.86 -4.56
CA ARG A 11 -6.11 14.01 -5.16
C ARG A 11 -5.18 14.93 -5.98
N HIS A 12 -3.86 14.84 -5.81
CA HIS A 12 -2.94 15.69 -6.55
C HIS A 12 -2.92 15.32 -8.05
N PRO A 13 -3.08 16.27 -9.00
CA PRO A 13 -3.21 15.96 -10.43
C PRO A 13 -1.97 15.31 -11.05
N LYS A 14 -0.79 15.53 -10.45
CA LYS A 14 0.46 14.86 -10.85
C LYS A 14 0.68 13.50 -10.17
N TRP A 15 -0.26 13.01 -9.38
CA TRP A 15 -0.11 11.70 -8.74
C TRP A 15 -0.08 10.57 -9.78
N LYS A 16 0.91 9.68 -9.66
CA LYS A 16 1.23 8.67 -10.68
C LYS A 16 1.07 7.22 -10.20
N GLY A 17 0.57 6.99 -8.99
CA GLY A 17 0.55 5.65 -8.41
C GLY A 17 1.81 5.32 -7.61
N CYS A 18 1.78 4.14 -6.98
CA CYS A 18 2.97 3.56 -6.36
C CYS A 18 3.95 3.12 -7.45
N GLY A 19 5.18 3.63 -7.40
CA GLY A 19 6.23 3.25 -8.35
C GLY A 19 6.52 1.76 -8.35
N PHE A 20 6.59 1.13 -7.17
CA PHE A 20 6.87 -0.30 -7.04
C PHE A 20 5.80 -1.18 -7.67
N LEU A 21 4.50 -0.90 -7.42
CA LEU A 21 3.42 -1.69 -8.01
C LEU A 21 3.37 -1.56 -9.53
N ARG A 22 3.60 -0.35 -10.06
CA ARG A 22 3.66 -0.15 -11.51
C ARG A 22 4.83 -0.92 -12.11
N THR A 23 6.02 -0.82 -11.53
CA THR A 23 7.19 -1.57 -11.96
C THR A 23 6.95 -3.08 -11.90
N ALA A 24 6.31 -3.58 -10.85
CA ALA A 24 5.97 -5.00 -10.73
C ALA A 24 4.99 -5.46 -11.82
N ALA A 25 4.00 -4.63 -12.19
CA ALA A 25 3.07 -4.94 -13.27
C ALA A 25 3.77 -5.00 -14.65
N GLU A 26 4.66 -4.05 -14.95
CA GLU A 26 5.42 -4.04 -16.21
C GLU A 26 6.38 -5.25 -16.33
N LEU A 27 6.86 -5.75 -15.19
CA LEU A 27 7.83 -6.86 -15.11
C LEU A 27 7.20 -8.20 -14.69
N ALA A 28 5.88 -8.34 -14.80
CA ALA A 28 5.17 -9.51 -14.29
C ALA A 28 5.64 -10.85 -14.89
N SER A 29 6.19 -10.83 -16.12
CA SER A 29 6.76 -12.00 -16.79
C SER A 29 8.22 -12.31 -16.40
N MET A 30 8.81 -11.54 -15.48
CA MET A 30 10.21 -11.65 -15.06
C MET A 30 10.31 -11.88 -13.53
N PRO A 31 9.89 -13.06 -13.02
CA PRO A 31 10.05 -13.38 -11.60
C PRO A 31 11.53 -13.34 -11.20
N GLY A 32 11.82 -12.76 -10.03
CA GLY A 32 13.20 -12.56 -9.55
C GLY A 32 13.92 -11.36 -10.17
N HIS A 33 13.26 -10.54 -10.99
CA HIS A 33 13.89 -9.32 -11.50
C HIS A 33 14.26 -8.39 -10.33
N PRO A 34 15.50 -7.82 -10.28
CA PRO A 34 15.97 -7.04 -9.13
C PRO A 34 15.06 -5.87 -8.74
N ALA A 35 14.44 -5.20 -9.71
CA ALA A 35 13.49 -4.11 -9.44
C ALA A 35 12.22 -4.58 -8.71
N VAL A 36 11.76 -5.80 -8.99
CA VAL A 36 10.60 -6.41 -8.30
C VAL A 36 11.00 -6.78 -6.87
N GLU A 37 12.19 -7.35 -6.67
CA GLU A 37 12.72 -7.70 -5.35
C GLU A 37 12.90 -6.47 -4.44
N VAL A 38 13.36 -5.34 -5.00
CA VAL A 38 13.44 -4.07 -4.27
C VAL A 38 12.04 -3.62 -3.82
N GLY A 39 11.03 -3.74 -4.69
CA GLY A 39 9.64 -3.44 -4.36
C GLY A 39 9.10 -4.33 -3.25
N ALA A 40 9.31 -5.65 -3.36
CA ALA A 40 8.92 -6.62 -2.34
C ALA A 40 9.56 -6.28 -0.98
N ARG A 41 10.88 -6.03 -0.95
CA ARG A 41 11.59 -5.63 0.27
C ARG A 41 11.05 -4.34 0.87
N HIS A 42 10.75 -3.33 0.06
CA HIS A 42 10.15 -2.08 0.56
C HIS A 42 8.80 -2.33 1.23
N LYS A 43 7.94 -3.16 0.62
CA LYS A 43 6.62 -3.52 1.18
C LYS A 43 6.73 -4.33 2.46
N SER A 44 7.61 -5.34 2.50
CA SER A 44 7.89 -6.12 3.71
C SER A 44 8.42 -5.26 4.85
N ASN A 45 9.36 -4.35 4.57
CA ASN A 45 9.89 -3.44 5.59
C ASN A 45 8.81 -2.50 6.14
N PHE A 46 7.93 -2.00 5.28
CA PHE A 46 6.79 -1.18 5.70
C PHE A 46 5.80 -1.97 6.54
N GLU A 47 5.49 -3.22 6.17
CA GLU A 47 4.63 -4.12 6.96
C GLU A 47 5.24 -4.39 8.35
N THR A 48 6.53 -4.72 8.41
CA THR A 48 7.24 -4.95 9.68
C THR A 48 7.22 -3.71 10.56
N TRP A 49 7.53 -2.54 9.99
CA TRP A 49 7.45 -1.28 10.73
C TRP A 49 6.04 -1.04 11.27
N LEU A 50 5.01 -1.21 10.45
CA LEU A 50 3.62 -1.01 10.87
C LEU A 50 3.22 -1.98 11.99
N ALA A 51 3.63 -3.24 11.91
CA ALA A 51 3.39 -4.22 12.97
C ALA A 51 4.08 -3.82 14.29
N THR A 52 5.27 -3.23 14.22
CA THR A 52 5.96 -2.68 15.40
C THR A 52 5.19 -1.52 16.02
N GLU A 53 4.68 -0.58 15.22
CA GLU A 53 3.85 0.52 15.73
C GLU A 53 2.57 0.00 16.40
N LEU A 54 1.87 -0.94 15.76
CA LEU A 54 0.63 -1.52 16.28
C LEU A 54 0.83 -2.34 17.57
N SER A 55 2.02 -2.92 17.74
CA SER A 55 2.37 -3.66 18.97
C SER A 55 2.47 -2.75 20.20
N GLY A 56 2.67 -1.44 20.01
CA GLY A 56 2.73 -0.45 21.10
C GLY A 56 1.37 -0.15 21.74
N ASP A 57 0.28 -0.48 21.06
CA ASP A 57 -1.09 -0.08 21.43
C ASP A 57 -1.93 -1.23 22.04
N ASP A 58 -1.29 -2.32 22.48
CA ASP A 58 -1.93 -3.53 23.05
C ASP A 58 -2.96 -4.20 22.12
N ILE A 59 -2.74 -4.06 20.81
CA ILE A 59 -3.60 -4.66 19.77
C ILE A 59 -3.28 -6.15 19.65
N GLU A 60 -4.32 -6.98 19.65
CA GLU A 60 -4.19 -8.41 19.39
C GLU A 60 -3.84 -8.68 17.92
N GLY A 61 -2.80 -9.49 17.67
CA GLY A 61 -2.39 -9.88 16.32
C GLY A 61 -1.87 -8.73 15.43
N PRO A 62 -0.91 -7.89 15.89
CA PRO A 62 -0.48 -6.69 15.16
C PRO A 62 0.15 -7.02 13.80
N GLN A 63 0.75 -8.19 13.63
CA GLN A 63 1.30 -8.64 12.35
C GLN A 63 0.20 -8.93 11.32
N ALA A 64 -0.90 -9.55 11.74
CA ALA A 64 -2.03 -9.84 10.85
C ALA A 64 -2.70 -8.54 10.42
N LEU A 65 -2.97 -7.65 11.37
CA LEU A 65 -3.56 -6.34 11.09
C LEU A 65 -2.64 -5.48 10.18
N ALA A 66 -1.33 -5.46 10.43
CA ALA A 66 -0.39 -4.76 9.56
C ALA A 66 -0.47 -5.26 8.11
N ARG A 67 -0.55 -6.57 7.91
CA ARG A 67 -0.68 -7.17 6.58
C ARG A 67 -1.99 -6.79 5.90
N GLU A 68 -3.10 -6.82 6.62
CA GLU A 68 -4.41 -6.38 6.11
C GLU A 68 -4.37 -4.91 5.68
N ILE A 69 -3.76 -4.04 6.48
CA ILE A 69 -3.58 -2.63 6.14
C ILE A 69 -2.71 -2.48 4.87
N VAL A 70 -1.63 -3.24 4.74
CA VAL A 70 -0.78 -3.23 3.53
C VAL A 70 -1.58 -3.67 2.29
N LEU A 71 -2.38 -4.73 2.40
CA LEU A 71 -3.26 -5.19 1.32
C LEU A 71 -4.26 -4.10 0.91
N LEU A 72 -4.89 -3.42 1.86
CA LEU A 72 -5.79 -2.30 1.60
C LEU A 72 -5.07 -1.14 0.91
N ILE A 73 -3.86 -0.79 1.35
CA ILE A 73 -3.05 0.26 0.74
C ILE A 73 -2.68 -0.08 -0.71
N ASP A 74 -2.28 -1.32 -0.99
CA ASP A 74 -1.92 -1.76 -2.35
C ASP A 74 -3.16 -1.86 -3.26
N GLY A 75 -4.30 -2.26 -2.70
CA GLY A 75 -5.61 -2.14 -3.34
C GLY A 75 -5.94 -0.70 -3.71
N CYS A 76 -5.73 0.25 -2.78
CA CYS A 76 -5.91 1.69 -3.03
C CYS A 76 -5.03 2.18 -4.18
N PHE A 77 -3.75 1.82 -4.20
CA PHE A 77 -2.85 2.19 -5.29
C PHE A 77 -3.31 1.64 -6.64
N SER A 78 -3.75 0.38 -6.67
CA SER A 78 -4.18 -0.30 -7.89
C SER A 78 -5.48 0.28 -8.44
N ILE A 79 -6.50 0.41 -7.58
CA ILE A 79 -7.83 0.91 -7.99
C ILE A 79 -7.78 2.38 -8.43
N MET A 80 -6.91 3.18 -7.81
CA MET A 80 -6.71 4.59 -8.20
C MET A 80 -6.08 4.76 -9.58
N LEU A 81 -5.35 3.77 -10.09
CA LEU A 81 -4.85 3.83 -11.47
C LEU A 81 -6.00 3.71 -12.50
N ILE A 82 -7.07 3.01 -12.12
CA ILE A 82 -8.25 2.74 -12.96
C ILE A 82 -9.30 3.83 -12.78
N HIS A 83 -9.88 3.95 -11.57
CA HIS A 83 -11.05 4.80 -11.34
C HIS A 83 -10.71 6.27 -11.11
N ARG A 84 -9.47 6.58 -10.72
CA ARG A 84 -9.04 7.96 -10.38
C ARG A 84 -9.95 8.63 -9.35
N ASN A 85 -10.62 7.85 -8.51
CA ASN A 85 -11.55 8.33 -7.50
C ASN A 85 -11.01 8.07 -6.07
N PRO A 86 -10.55 9.12 -5.35
CA PRO A 86 -10.07 9.02 -3.97
C PRO A 86 -11.07 8.44 -2.98
N ASP A 87 -12.37 8.42 -3.29
CA ASP A 87 -13.39 7.88 -2.39
C ASP A 87 -13.17 6.39 -2.08
N TYR A 88 -12.56 5.64 -3.00
CA TYR A 88 -12.15 4.25 -2.76
C TYR A 88 -11.08 4.15 -1.66
N VAL A 89 -10.16 5.12 -1.61
CA VAL A 89 -9.11 5.18 -0.59
C VAL A 89 -9.71 5.54 0.77
N GLU A 90 -10.68 6.44 0.78
CA GLU A 90 -11.42 6.77 2.00
C GLU A 90 -12.25 5.59 2.51
N ALA A 91 -12.82 4.78 1.61
CA ALA A 91 -13.54 3.57 1.94
C ALA A 91 -12.64 2.51 2.60
N ALA A 92 -11.41 2.32 2.10
CA ALA A 92 -10.45 1.40 2.70
C ALA A 92 -10.12 1.75 4.16
N GLY A 93 -10.13 3.04 4.53
CA GLY A 93 -9.91 3.46 5.91
C GLY A 93 -11.08 3.24 6.88
N ARG A 94 -12.22 2.72 6.40
CA ARG A 94 -13.40 2.38 7.21
C ARG A 94 -13.65 0.87 7.32
N ALA A 95 -12.88 0.06 6.60
CA ALA A 95 -12.89 -1.40 6.75
C ALA A 95 -12.29 -1.77 8.11
#